data_AF-A0A2A8CWI0-F1
#
_entry.id   AF-A0A2A8CWI0-F1
#
_cell.length_a   1.000
_cell.length_b   1.000
_cell.length_c   1.000
_cell.angle_alpha   90.00
_cell.angle_beta   90.00
_cell.angle_gamma   90.00
#
_symmetry.space_group_name_H-M   'P 1'
#
loop_
_entity.id
_entity.type
_entity.pdbx_description
1 polymer ?
#
loop_
_entity_poly.entity_id
_entity_poly.type
_entity_poly.pdbx_seq_one_letter_code
_entity_poly.pdbx_strand_id
1 'polypeptide(L)'
;MAAESSAYPEPSDFEVMRPTYREKDDGFVQATISISPFRVKGESSSKAGARRAALYEAQKTYKSYHPGYSIKNPFPEHFVDGEGMEWHRLPPFERGTYGDYKFIDDQGEEDYVDIDTMLLWDVRPKDILEGEES
;
A
#
# COMPACT_ATOMS: atom_id res chain seq x y z
N MET A 1 -30.18 -9.50 -7.57
CA MET A 1 -29.81 -8.14 -7.13
C MET A 1 -29.07 -7.49 -8.27
N ALA A 2 -29.57 -6.37 -8.79
CA ALA A 2 -28.84 -5.62 -9.80
C ALA A 2 -27.61 -5.03 -9.11
N ALA A 3 -26.40 -5.32 -9.61
CA ALA A 3 -25.22 -4.56 -9.24
C ALA A 3 -25.48 -3.12 -9.67
N GLU A 4 -25.64 -2.20 -8.72
CA GLU A 4 -25.65 -0.78 -9.04
C GLU A 4 -24.32 -0.49 -9.72
N SER A 5 -24.35 -0.11 -11.01
CA SER A 5 -23.13 0.20 -11.74
C SER A 5 -22.55 1.47 -11.13
N SER A 6 -21.48 1.34 -10.36
CA SER A 6 -20.77 2.50 -9.85
C SER A 6 -20.33 3.38 -11.01
N ALA A 7 -20.48 4.70 -10.86
CA ALA A 7 -19.91 5.65 -11.82
C ALA A 7 -18.37 5.71 -11.72
N TYR A 8 -17.78 5.11 -10.69
CA TYR A 8 -16.35 5.06 -10.46
C TYR A 8 -15.82 3.62 -10.70
N PRO A 9 -14.67 3.44 -11.40
CA PRO A 9 -14.12 2.11 -11.65
C PRO A 9 -13.77 1.39 -10.34
N GLU A 10 -14.00 0.09 -10.29
CA GLU A 10 -13.59 -0.71 -9.14
C GLU A 10 -12.05 -0.73 -9.02
N PRO A 11 -11.48 -0.90 -7.82
CA PRO A 11 -10.02 -0.98 -7.67
C PRO A 11 -9.38 -2.07 -8.53
N SER A 12 -10.09 -3.19 -8.74
CA SER A 12 -9.73 -4.29 -9.65
C SER A 12 -9.59 -3.85 -11.11
N ASP A 13 -10.35 -2.85 -11.56
CA ASP A 13 -10.22 -2.31 -12.91
C ASP A 13 -8.86 -1.62 -13.09
N PHE A 14 -8.31 -1.00 -12.04
CA PHE A 14 -6.98 -0.40 -12.08
C PHE A 14 -5.86 -1.46 -12.05
N GLU A 15 -6.09 -2.65 -11.50
CA GLU A 15 -5.08 -3.71 -11.41
C GLU A 15 -4.66 -4.23 -12.79
N VAL A 16 -5.61 -4.33 -13.72
CA VAL A 16 -5.35 -4.83 -15.09
C VAL A 16 -4.72 -3.77 -16.00
N MET A 17 -4.65 -2.52 -15.55
CA MET A 17 -4.13 -1.41 -16.35
C MET A 17 -2.62 -1.26 -16.19
N ARG A 18 -1.97 -0.90 -17.30
CA ARG A 18 -0.53 -0.64 -17.32
C ARG A 18 -0.25 0.76 -16.76
N PRO A 19 0.58 0.90 -15.70
CA PRO A 19 0.99 2.20 -15.21
C PRO A 19 1.96 2.90 -16.15
N THR A 20 1.90 4.23 -16.17
CA THR A 20 3.00 5.08 -16.63
C THR A 20 3.86 5.46 -15.43
N TYR A 21 5.17 5.54 -15.64
CA TYR A 21 6.13 5.84 -14.58
C TYR A 21 6.84 7.16 -14.84
N ARG A 22 7.06 7.92 -13.78
CA ARG A 22 7.92 9.09 -13.77
C ARG A 22 8.90 8.97 -12.61
N GLU A 23 10.18 9.04 -12.91
CA GLU A 23 11.24 9.19 -11.91
C GLU A 23 11.30 10.66 -11.49
N LYS A 24 11.36 10.91 -10.19
CA LYS A 24 11.41 12.25 -9.59
C LYS A 24 12.85 12.60 -9.20
N ASP A 25 13.09 13.89 -8.98
CA ASP A 25 14.41 14.43 -8.64
C ASP A 25 14.91 13.98 -7.26
N ASP A 26 14.01 13.54 -6.38
CA ASP A 26 14.27 12.99 -5.04
C ASP A 26 14.62 11.49 -5.05
N GLY A 27 14.64 10.85 -6.22
CA GLY A 27 14.91 9.42 -6.38
C GLY A 27 13.68 8.52 -6.24
N PHE A 28 12.51 9.07 -5.89
CA PHE A 28 11.26 8.29 -5.86
C PHE A 28 10.69 8.09 -7.27
N VAL A 29 9.86 7.06 -7.39
CA VAL A 29 9.12 6.74 -8.62
C VAL A 29 7.65 6.99 -8.39
N GLN A 30 7.04 7.78 -9.26
CA GLN A 30 5.58 7.96 -9.30
C GLN A 30 4.98 7.05 -10.39
N ALA A 31 4.07 6.16 -10.00
CA ALA A 31 3.21 5.44 -10.92
C ALA A 31 1.91 6.20 -11.14
N THR A 32 1.41 6.23 -12.38
CA THR A 32 0.08 6.75 -12.72
C THR A 32 -0.69 5.69 -13.50
N ILE A 33 -1.83 5.26 -12.97
CA ILE A 33 -2.75 4.33 -13.63
C ILE A 33 -3.97 5.14 -14.06
N SER A 34 -4.44 4.97 -15.29
CA SER A 34 -5.52 5.79 -15.87
C SER A 34 -6.59 4.92 -16.51
N ILE A 35 -7.84 5.23 -16.17
CA ILE A 35 -9.07 4.69 -16.77
C ILE A 35 -9.93 5.91 -17.04
N SER A 36 -9.92 6.43 -18.28
CA SER A 36 -10.51 7.74 -18.59
C SER A 36 -11.96 7.85 -18.08
N PRO A 37 -12.33 8.93 -17.36
CA PRO A 37 -11.53 10.13 -17.03
C PRO A 37 -10.70 10.04 -15.74
N PHE A 38 -10.72 8.90 -15.06
CA PHE A 38 -10.09 8.66 -13.77
C PHE A 38 -8.60 8.37 -13.87
N ARG A 39 -7.88 8.80 -12.84
CA ARG A 39 -6.45 8.50 -12.66
C ARG A 39 -6.15 8.36 -11.19
N VAL A 40 -5.28 7.41 -10.87
CA VAL A 40 -4.73 7.21 -9.54
C VAL A 40 -3.22 7.29 -9.62
N LYS A 41 -2.61 7.78 -8.55
CA LYS A 41 -1.17 7.96 -8.46
C LYS A 41 -0.67 7.32 -7.19
N GLY A 42 0.52 6.76 -7.26
CA GLY A 42 1.22 6.22 -6.11
C GLY A 42 2.70 6.50 -6.25
N GLU A 43 3.35 6.68 -5.12
CA GLU A 43 4.78 6.99 -5.05
C GLU A 43 5.48 5.95 -4.20
N SER A 44 6.70 5.60 -4.59
CA SER A 44 7.51 4.66 -3.84
C SER A 44 8.97 4.70 -4.28
N SER A 45 9.86 4.14 -3.48
CA SER A 45 11.29 3.96 -3.81
C SER A 45 11.52 3.01 -5.01
N SER A 46 10.51 2.24 -5.44
CA SER A 46 10.59 1.39 -6.63
C SER A 46 9.36 1.47 -7.55
N LYS A 47 9.53 1.07 -8.83
CA LYS A 47 8.42 0.96 -9.82
C LYS A 47 7.32 0.00 -9.36
N ALA A 48 7.69 -1.11 -8.73
CA ALA A 48 6.72 -2.08 -8.23
C ALA A 48 5.99 -1.53 -6.99
N GLY A 49 6.71 -0.89 -6.07
CA GLY A 49 6.13 -0.20 -4.91
C GLY A 49 5.16 0.90 -5.32
N ALA A 50 5.55 1.72 -6.30
CA ALA A 50 4.74 2.84 -6.76
C ALA A 50 3.42 2.37 -7.38
N ARG A 51 3.44 1.23 -8.08
CA ARG A 51 2.22 0.58 -8.56
C ARG A 51 1.33 0.11 -7.40
N ARG A 52 1.90 -0.52 -6.36
CA ARG A 52 1.11 -0.94 -5.18
C ARG A 52 0.51 0.26 -4.46
N ALA A 53 1.26 1.34 -4.30
CA ALA A 53 0.77 2.60 -3.75
C ALA A 53 -0.39 3.17 -4.58
N ALA A 54 -0.30 3.13 -5.91
CA ALA A 54 -1.35 3.63 -6.79
C ALA A 54 -2.64 2.79 -6.70
N LEU A 55 -2.52 1.47 -6.51
CA LEU A 55 -3.67 0.59 -6.29
C LEU A 55 -4.29 0.77 -4.90
N TYR A 56 -3.48 1.04 -3.88
CA TYR A 56 -3.97 1.41 -2.56
C TYR A 56 -4.75 2.74 -2.61
N GLU A 57 -4.25 3.72 -3.38
CA GLU A 57 -4.96 4.97 -3.64
C GLU A 57 -6.28 4.76 -4.39
N ALA A 58 -6.33 3.81 -5.33
CA ALA A 58 -7.59 3.43 -5.99
C ALA A 58 -8.61 2.89 -4.97
N GLN A 59 -8.18 2.04 -4.03
CA GLN A 59 -9.05 1.54 -2.97
C GLN A 59 -9.55 2.65 -2.04
N LYS A 60 -8.67 3.59 -1.63
CA LYS A 60 -9.05 4.76 -0.83
C LYS A 60 -10.06 5.63 -1.55
N THR A 61 -9.81 5.91 -2.83
CA THR A 61 -10.71 6.71 -3.66
C THR A 61 -12.06 6.02 -3.82
N TYR A 62 -12.09 4.73 -4.13
CA TYR A 62 -13.34 3.96 -4.24
C TYR A 62 -14.14 3.97 -2.93
N LYS A 63 -13.47 3.78 -1.77
CA LYS A 63 -14.12 3.84 -0.44
C LYS A 63 -14.79 5.19 -0.16
N SER A 64 -14.19 6.29 -0.62
CA SER A 64 -14.78 7.63 -0.42
C SER A 64 -16.17 7.77 -1.05
N TYR A 65 -16.43 7.05 -2.14
CA TYR A 65 -17.73 7.01 -2.83
C TYR A 65 -18.61 5.83 -2.36
N HIS A 66 -18.01 4.80 -1.77
CA HIS A 66 -18.69 3.60 -1.28
C HIS A 66 -18.31 3.35 0.17
N PRO A 67 -18.96 4.00 1.15
CA PRO A 67 -18.59 3.90 2.56
C PRO A 67 -18.59 2.47 3.13
N GLY A 68 -19.35 1.55 2.53
CA GLY A 68 -19.35 0.13 2.87
C GLY A 68 -18.18 -0.68 2.31
N TYR A 69 -17.35 -0.09 1.43
CA TYR A 69 -16.18 -0.75 0.89
C TYR A 69 -15.07 -0.85 1.94
N SER A 70 -14.55 -2.07 2.12
CA SER A 70 -13.45 -2.35 3.03
C SER A 70 -12.13 -2.31 2.25
N ILE A 71 -11.22 -1.43 2.66
CA ILE A 71 -9.86 -1.38 2.09
C ILE A 71 -9.07 -2.57 2.64
N LYS A 72 -8.45 -3.33 1.74
CA LYS A 72 -7.52 -4.39 2.13
C LYS A 72 -6.18 -3.76 2.54
N ASN A 73 -5.78 -3.97 3.80
CA ASN A 73 -4.44 -3.59 4.25
C ASN A 73 -3.41 -4.38 3.41
N PRO A 74 -2.45 -3.71 2.74
CA PRO A 74 -1.42 -4.40 1.95
C PRO A 74 -0.43 -5.20 2.80
N PHE A 75 -0.40 -4.97 4.13
CA PHE A 75 0.53 -5.59 5.06
C PHE A 75 -0.16 -6.56 6.04
N PRO A 76 0.47 -7.69 6.39
CA PRO A 76 0.04 -8.56 7.49
C PRO A 76 0.05 -7.86 8.86
N GLU A 77 -0.66 -8.39 9.85
CA GLU A 77 -0.67 -7.81 11.21
C GLU A 77 0.69 -7.86 11.90
N HIS A 78 1.51 -8.85 11.56
CA HIS A 78 2.88 -9.01 12.03
C HIS A 78 3.73 -9.60 10.92
N PHE A 79 4.89 -9.03 10.66
CA PHE A 79 5.85 -9.57 9.68
C PHE A 79 7.27 -9.03 9.92
N VAL A 80 8.24 -9.71 9.32
CA VAL A 80 9.63 -9.24 9.20
C VAL A 80 9.87 -8.85 7.75
N ASP A 81 10.50 -7.71 7.50
CA ASP A 81 10.80 -7.26 6.13
C ASP A 81 12.13 -7.81 5.58
N GLY A 82 12.48 -7.38 4.37
CA GLY A 82 13.73 -7.76 3.71
C GLY A 82 15.00 -7.28 4.42
N GLU A 83 14.90 -6.28 5.29
CA GLU A 83 16.00 -5.70 6.06
C GLU A 83 16.11 -6.33 7.46
N GLY A 84 15.17 -7.20 7.82
CA GLY A 84 15.13 -7.88 9.12
C GLY A 84 14.38 -7.08 10.19
N MET A 85 13.70 -6.00 9.81
CA MET A 85 12.91 -5.18 10.72
C MET A 85 11.57 -5.85 11.01
N GLU A 86 11.19 -5.89 12.29
CA GLU A 86 9.95 -6.49 12.76
C GLU A 86 8.84 -5.42 12.85
N TRP A 87 7.72 -5.70 12.19
CA TRP A 87 6.59 -4.78 12.05
C TRP A 87 5.37 -5.34 12.78
N HIS A 88 4.75 -4.54 13.63
CA HIS A 88 3.52 -4.89 14.33
C HIS A 88 2.43 -3.88 14.07
N ARG A 89 1.26 -4.37 13.64
CA ARG A 89 0.09 -3.52 13.46
C ARG A 89 -0.45 -3.07 14.80
N LEU A 90 -0.68 -1.77 14.94
CA LEU A 90 -1.24 -1.21 16.16
C LEU A 90 -2.70 -1.65 16.38
N PRO A 91 -3.19 -1.71 17.62
CA PRO A 91 -4.61 -1.79 17.91
C PRO A 91 -5.41 -0.62 17.30
N PRO A 92 -6.67 -0.82 16.89
CA PRO A 92 -7.46 0.24 16.23
C PRO A 92 -7.55 1.58 17.00
N PHE A 93 -7.53 1.54 18.34
CA PHE A 93 -7.64 2.74 19.17
C PHE A 93 -6.38 3.60 19.21
N GLU A 94 -5.22 3.05 18.84
CA GLU A 94 -3.93 3.76 18.80
C GLU A 94 -3.65 4.36 17.42
N ARG A 95 -4.30 3.81 16.37
CA ARG A 95 -3.95 4.14 14.98
C ARG A 95 -4.19 5.58 14.57
N GLY A 96 -5.20 6.21 15.16
CA GLY A 96 -5.48 7.64 14.90
C GLY A 96 -4.42 8.58 15.46
N THR A 97 -3.57 8.12 16.36
CA THR A 97 -2.54 8.93 17.03
C THR A 97 -1.15 8.58 16.53
N TYR A 98 -0.84 7.30 16.35
CA TYR A 98 0.52 6.84 16.09
C TYR A 98 0.73 6.31 14.66
N GLY A 99 -0.32 6.07 13.88
CA GLY A 99 -0.21 5.43 12.57
C GLY A 99 -0.65 3.97 12.59
N ASP A 100 -0.33 3.19 11.57
CA ASP A 100 -0.86 1.83 11.42
C ASP A 100 0.03 0.75 12.03
N TYR A 101 1.34 0.96 12.00
CA TYR A 101 2.36 0.00 12.40
C TYR A 101 3.40 0.63 13.32
N LYS A 102 4.00 -0.21 14.16
CA LYS A 102 5.21 0.08 14.92
C LYS A 102 6.35 -0.85 14.53
N PHE A 103 7.57 -0.37 14.71
CA PHE A 103 8.81 -1.11 14.46
C PHE A 103 9.91 -0.60 15.40
N ILE A 104 11.02 -1.32 15.47
CA ILE A 104 12.24 -0.86 16.15
C ILE A 104 13.22 -0.36 15.08
N ASP A 105 13.65 0.90 15.21
CA ASP A 105 14.57 1.53 14.26
C ASP A 105 16.03 1.05 14.41
N ASP A 106 16.92 1.62 13.62
CA ASP A 106 18.36 1.28 13.64
C ASP A 106 19.09 1.75 14.92
N GLN A 107 18.45 2.60 15.72
CA GLN A 107 18.94 3.09 17.01
C GLN A 107 18.42 2.25 18.19
N GLY A 108 17.48 1.32 17.92
CA GLY A 108 16.85 0.49 18.94
C GLY A 108 15.63 1.16 19.60
N GLU A 109 15.12 2.24 19.02
CA GLU A 109 13.95 2.97 19.52
C GLU A 109 12.66 2.50 18.83
N GLU A 110 11.55 2.55 19.56
CA GLU A 110 10.23 2.23 18.99
C GLU A 110 9.69 3.43 18.21
N ASP A 111 9.43 3.24 16.93
CA ASP A 111 8.87 4.25 16.04
C ASP A 111 7.60 3.73 15.33
N TYR A 112 6.84 4.64 14.73
CA TYR A 112 5.50 4.39 14.22
C TYR A 112 5.27 5.03 12.85
N VAL A 113 4.53 4.34 11.99
CA VAL A 113 4.23 4.81 10.63
C VAL A 113 2.85 4.39 10.16
N ASP A 114 2.30 5.16 9.22
CA ASP A 114 1.11 4.80 8.47
C ASP A 114 1.43 3.91 7.25
N ILE A 115 0.39 3.28 6.71
CA ILE A 115 0.50 2.42 5.51
C ILE A 115 1.04 3.19 4.31
N ASP A 116 0.69 4.46 4.15
CA ASP A 116 1.11 5.28 3.00
C ASP A 116 2.64 5.49 3.01
N THR A 117 3.23 5.70 4.19
CA THR A 117 4.68 5.83 4.41
C THR A 117 5.39 4.50 4.17
N MET A 118 4.84 3.38 4.66
CA MET A 118 5.39 2.05 4.37
C MET A 118 5.39 1.74 2.86
N LEU A 119 4.33 2.14 2.16
CA LEU A 119 4.25 2.02 0.69
C LEU A 119 5.28 2.92 -0.02
N LEU A 120 5.48 4.14 0.48
CA LEU A 120 6.51 5.06 -0.01
C LEU A 120 7.91 4.46 0.10
N TRP A 121 8.22 3.83 1.23
CA TRP A 121 9.52 3.17 1.45
C TRP A 121 9.66 1.82 0.74
N ASP A 122 8.61 1.33 0.09
CA ASP A 122 8.56 0.00 -0.54
C ASP A 122 8.80 -1.14 0.46
N VAL A 123 8.34 -0.97 1.71
CA VAL A 123 8.36 -2.03 2.73
C VAL A 123 7.65 -3.26 2.17
N ARG A 124 8.23 -4.44 2.41
CA ARG A 124 7.67 -5.73 2.00
C ARG A 124 7.95 -6.77 3.06
N PRO A 125 6.96 -7.59 3.44
CA PRO A 125 7.25 -8.82 4.14
C PRO A 125 8.31 -9.60 3.36
N LYS A 126 9.31 -10.10 4.09
CA LYS A 126 10.22 -11.09 3.55
C LYS A 126 9.35 -12.26 3.10
N ASP A 127 9.36 -12.55 1.80
CA ASP A 127 8.67 -13.72 1.28
C ASP A 127 9.14 -14.92 2.09
N ILE A 128 8.22 -15.68 2.69
CA ILE A 128 8.53 -17.00 3.26
C ILE A 128 8.73 -17.94 2.07
N LEU A 129 9.80 -17.72 1.32
CA LEU A 129 10.37 -18.70 0.41
C LEU A 129 11.53 -19.32 1.16
N GLU A 130 11.23 -20.33 1.97
CA GLU A 130 11.99 -21.58 2.08
C GLU A 130 11.44 -22.45 3.23
N GLY A 131 10.81 -23.57 2.84
CA GLY A 131 10.30 -24.63 3.70
C GLY A 131 10.12 -25.91 2.90
N GLU A 132 11.25 -26.57 2.62
CA GLU A 132 11.43 -28.01 2.41
C GLU A 132 10.66 -28.74 1.29
N GLU A 133 11.36 -29.04 0.19
CA GLU A 133 11.40 -30.41 -0.33
C GLU A 133 12.88 -30.83 -0.41
N SER A 134 13.36 -31.55 0.61
CA SER A 134 14.53 -32.44 0.53
C SER A 134 14.07 -33.85 0.20
#